data_AF-A0A8B2HRI1-F1
#
_entry.id   AF-A0A8B2HRI1-F1
#
_cell.length_a   1.000
_cell.length_b   1.000
_cell.length_c   1.000
_cell.angle_alpha   90.00
_cell.angle_beta   90.00
_cell.angle_gamma   90.00
#
_symmetry.space_group_name_H-M   'P 1'
#
loop_
_entity.id
_entity.type
_entity.pdbx_description
1 polymer ?
#
loop_
_entity_poly.entity_id
_entity_poly.type
_entity_poly.pdbx_seq_one_letter_code
_entity_poly.pdbx_strand_id
1 'polypeptide(L)' 'MATSKTRKIDSEELEKLQKVEKTRNSARRKAQKKGKSIATDKSKSKKAKPARPARKVTKKRASVR' A
#
# COMPACT_ATOMS: atom_id res chain seq x y z
N MET A 1 8.04 -27.74 14.85
CA MET A 1 7.02 -26.68 15.03
C MET A 1 5.68 -27.33 15.34
N ALA A 2 5.24 -27.29 16.60
CA ALA A 2 3.91 -27.75 16.97
C ALA A 2 2.92 -26.61 16.73
N THR A 3 2.14 -26.69 15.66
CA THR A 3 1.05 -25.74 15.41
C THR A 3 -0.15 -26.16 16.24
N SER A 4 -0.48 -25.29 17.21
CA SER A 4 -1.63 -25.30 18.12
C SER A 4 -2.88 -26.01 17.58
N LYS A 5 -3.46 -26.89 18.43
CA LYS A 5 -4.85 -27.40 18.42
C LYS A 5 -5.70 -26.90 17.25
N THR A 6 -5.77 -27.65 16.16
CA THR A 6 -6.76 -27.42 15.12
C THR A 6 -8.15 -27.68 15.73
N ARG A 7 -8.98 -26.64 15.84
CA ARG A 7 -10.42 -26.84 16.07
C ARG A 7 -10.92 -27.75 14.95
N LYS A 8 -11.77 -28.74 15.28
CA LYS A 8 -12.45 -29.55 14.27
C LYS A 8 -13.33 -28.57 13.48
N ILE A 9 -12.96 -28.31 12.23
CA ILE A 9 -13.75 -27.49 11.30
C ILE A 9 -14.60 -28.47 10.51
N ASP A 10 -15.89 -28.20 10.40
CA ASP A 10 -16.79 -29.03 9.61
C ASP A 10 -16.46 -28.91 8.11
N SER A 11 -16.73 -29.96 7.35
CA SER A 11 -16.43 -30.00 5.91
C SER A 11 -17.09 -28.85 5.14
N GLU A 12 -18.31 -28.48 5.51
CA GLU A 12 -19.04 -27.36 4.91
C GLU A 12 -18.37 -26.01 5.17
N GLU A 13 -17.85 -25.80 6.38
CA GLU A 13 -17.15 -24.57 6.74
C GLU A 13 -15.81 -24.49 6.01
N LEU A 14 -15.12 -25.62 5.88
CA LEU A 14 -13.88 -25.74 5.12
C LEU A 14 -14.10 -25.43 3.63
N GLU A 15 -15.17 -25.92 3.02
CA GLU A 15 -15.53 -25.57 1.66
C GLU A 15 -15.82 -24.07 1.48
N LYS A 16 -16.56 -23.47 2.41
CA LYS A 16 -16.86 -22.02 2.39
C LYS A 16 -15.56 -21.21 2.43
N LEU A 17 -14.63 -21.57 3.32
CA LEU A 17 -13.32 -20.92 3.42
C LEU A 17 -12.50 -21.06 2.14
N GLN A 18 -12.46 -22.26 1.54
CA GLN A 18 -11.77 -22.48 0.27
C GLN A 18 -12.37 -21.65 -0.87
N LYS A 19 -13.71 -21.54 -0.94
CA LYS A 19 -14.39 -20.72 -1.95
C LYS A 19 -14.03 -19.25 -1.80
N VAL A 20 -14.02 -18.72 -0.58
CA VAL A 20 -13.61 -17.33 -0.28
C VAL A 20 -12.14 -17.09 -0.62
N GLU A 21 -11.26 -18.04 -0.34
CA GLU A 21 -9.85 -17.90 -0.65
C GLU A 21 -9.59 -17.89 -2.16
N LYS A 22 -10.28 -18.75 -2.92
CA LYS A 22 -10.22 -18.77 -4.39
C LYS A 22 -10.68 -17.44 -4.99
N THR A 23 -11.80 -16.88 -4.53
CA THR A 23 -12.29 -15.59 -5.03
C THR A 23 -11.31 -14.46 -4.71
N ARG A 24 -10.80 -14.39 -3.47
CA ARG A 24 -9.79 -13.41 -3.04
C ARG A 24 -8.51 -13.47 -3.89
N ASN A 25 -8.02 -14.68 -4.15
CA ASN A 25 -6.82 -14.88 -4.96
C ASN A 25 -7.04 -14.51 -6.43
N SER A 26 -8.20 -14.82 -6.99
CA SER A 26 -8.56 -14.43 -8.35
C SER A 26 -8.62 -12.91 -8.52
N ALA A 27 -9.24 -12.21 -7.56
CA ALA A 27 -9.34 -10.75 -7.54
C ALA A 27 -7.95 -10.12 -7.41
N ARG A 28 -7.09 -10.66 -6.52
CA ARG A 28 -5.70 -10.23 -6.36
C ARG A 28 -4.91 -10.35 -7.67
N ARG A 29 -5.00 -11.49 -8.36
CA ARG A 29 -4.32 -11.70 -9.66
C ARG A 29 -4.82 -10.74 -10.73
N LYS A 30 -6.13 -10.52 -10.83
CA LYS A 30 -6.73 -9.56 -11.77
C LYS A 30 -6.27 -8.12 -11.49
N ALA A 31 -6.20 -7.73 -10.22
CA ALA A 31 -5.72 -6.41 -9.82
C ALA A 31 -4.23 -6.23 -10.17
N GLN A 32 -3.39 -7.22 -9.85
CA GLN A 32 -1.95 -7.19 -10.14
C GLN A 32 -1.67 -7.05 -11.64
N LYS A 33 -2.41 -7.77 -12.50
CA LYS A 33 -2.30 -7.62 -13.96
C LYS A 33 -2.60 -6.20 -14.44
N LYS A 34 -3.49 -5.48 -13.75
CA LYS A 34 -3.82 -4.08 -14.04
C LYS A 34 -2.85 -3.09 -13.36
N GLY A 35 -1.73 -3.56 -12.81
CA GLY A 35 -0.77 -2.73 -12.07
C GLY A 35 -1.27 -2.27 -10.69
N LYS A 36 -2.40 -2.80 -10.22
CA LYS A 36 -2.99 -2.48 -8.91
C LYS A 36 -2.60 -3.58 -7.91
N SER A 37 -1.72 -3.25 -6.98
CA SER A 37 -1.43 -4.07 -5.79
C SER A 37 -2.14 -3.51 -4.56
N ILE A 38 -2.31 -4.34 -3.52
CA ILE A 38 -2.77 -3.89 -2.18
C ILE A 38 -1.89 -2.75 -1.63
N ALA A 39 -0.61 -2.69 -2.04
CA ALA A 39 0.31 -1.62 -1.67
C ALA A 39 0.08 -0.30 -2.46
N THR A 40 -0.45 -0.38 -3.69
CA THR A 40 -0.74 0.79 -4.54
C THR A 40 -2.21 1.23 -4.51
N ASP A 41 -3.11 0.40 -3.97
CA ASP A 41 -4.52 0.73 -3.71
C ASP A 41 -4.71 1.61 -2.47
N LYS A 42 -3.68 1.70 -1.63
CA LYS A 42 -3.56 2.82 -0.71
C LYS A 42 -3.33 4.05 -1.58
N SER A 43 -4.37 4.87 -1.75
CA SER A 43 -4.26 6.22 -2.26
C SER A 43 -2.96 6.81 -1.69
N LYS A 44 -1.97 7.06 -2.57
CA LYS A 44 -0.73 7.68 -2.12
C LYS A 44 -1.18 8.96 -1.44
N SER A 45 -1.05 9.06 -0.11
CA SER A 45 -1.25 10.33 0.56
C SER A 45 -0.35 11.29 -0.21
N LYS A 46 -0.96 12.31 -0.82
CA LYS A 46 -0.20 13.33 -1.53
C LYS A 46 0.66 13.95 -0.44
N LYS A 47 1.91 13.49 -0.30
CA LYS A 47 2.87 14.13 0.59
C LYS A 47 3.04 15.52 0.00
N ALA A 48 2.31 16.48 0.55
CA ALA A 48 2.52 17.87 0.26
C ALA A 48 4.01 18.10 0.50
N LYS A 49 4.74 18.45 -0.56
CA LYS A 49 6.15 18.79 -0.42
C LYS A 49 6.19 19.90 0.65
N PRO A 50 7.01 19.79 1.70
CA PRO A 50 7.07 20.83 2.72
C PRO A 50 7.40 22.15 2.01
N ALA A 51 6.62 23.19 2.32
CA ALA A 51 6.83 24.51 1.77
C ALA A 51 8.23 24.98 2.15
N ARG A 52 9.18 24.89 1.21
CA ARG A 52 10.53 25.42 1.43
C ARG A 52 10.41 26.94 1.40
N PRO A 53 10.85 27.67 2.44
CA PRO A 53 10.89 29.11 2.39
C PRO A 53 11.77 29.54 1.21
N ALA A 54 11.28 30.49 0.42
CA ALA A 54 12.06 31.07 -0.67
C ALA A 54 13.37 31.61 -0.08
N ARG A 55 14.52 31.25 -0.67
CA ARG A 55 15.80 31.87 -0.31
C ARG A 55 15.61 33.37 -0.47
N LYS A 56 15.67 34.11 0.65
CA LYS A 56 15.65 35.58 0.61
C LYS A 56 16.74 35.99 -0.37
N VAL A 57 16.36 36.78 -1.38
CA VAL A 57 17.29 37.33 -2.36
C VAL A 57 18.33 38.10 -1.56
N THR A 58 19.53 37.55 -1.43
CA THR A 58 20.65 38.26 -0.85
C THR A 58 20.90 39.45 -1.77
N LYS A 59 20.52 40.67 -1.31
CA LYS A 59 20.83 41.92 -1.99
C LYS A 59 22.29 41.84 -2.43
N LYS A 60 22.53 42.02 -3.74
CA LYS A 60 23.90 42.03 -4.28
C LYS A 60 24.71 43.02 -3.46
N ARG A 61 25.85 42.58 -2.90
CA ARG A 61 26.81 43.49 -2.29
C ARG A 61 27.29 44.41 -3.42
N ALA A 62 27.13 45.72 -3.23
CA ALA A 62 27.67 46.71 -4.17
C ALA A 62 29.19 46.51 -4.22
N SER A 63 29.75 46.36 -5.42
CA SER A 63 31.20 46.42 -5.59
C SER A 63 31.62 47.86 -5.29
N VAL A 64 32.30 48.07 -4.19
CA VAL A 64 33.01 49.32 -3.94
C VAL A 64 34.16 49.36 -4.96
N ARG A 65 34.17 50.40 -5.80
CA ARG A 65 35.24 50.68 -6.77
C ARG A 65 36.54 51.03 -6.06
#